data_AF-G1TSM7-F1
#
_entry.id   AF-G1TSM7-F1
#
_cell.length_a   1.000
_cell.length_b   1.000
_cell.length_c   1.000
_cell.angle_alpha   90.00
_cell.angle_beta   90.00
_cell.angle_gamma   90.00
#
_symmetry.space_group_name_H-M   'P 1'
#
loop_
_entity.id
_entity.type
_entity.pdbx_description
1 polymer ?
#
loop_
_entity_poly.entity_id
_entity_poly.type
_entity_poly.pdbx_seq_one_letter_code
_entity_poly.pdbx_strand_id
1 'polypeptide(L)' 'FLVWNKSDLGELREVPLAEAQSLAEHYDILCAIETSAKDSSNVEEAFMRSPDGIGQAVVVLGLGL' A
#
# COMPACT_ATOMS: atom_id res chain seq x y z
N PHE A 1 -5.17 1.85 7.67
CA PHE A 1 -4.34 2.39 6.57
C PHE A 1 -3.93 1.22 5.66
N LEU A 2 -3.91 1.39 4.33
CA LEU A 2 -3.55 0.32 3.37
C LEU A 2 -2.12 0.53 2.83
N VAL A 3 -1.23 -0.44 3.05
CA VAL A 3 0.16 -0.34 2.58
C VAL A 3 0.33 -1.09 1.26
N TRP A 4 0.50 -0.36 0.18
CA TRP A 4 0.88 -0.90 -1.12
C TRP A 4 2.39 -1.07 -1.16
N ASN A 5 2.88 -2.31 -1.10
CA ASN A 5 4.32 -2.58 -1.16
C ASN A 5 4.81 -2.86 -2.60
N LYS A 6 6.13 -2.74 -2.80
CA LYS A 6 6.87 -3.02 -4.04
C LYS A 6 6.61 -2.03 -5.18
N SER A 7 6.45 -0.76 -4.81
CA SER A 7 6.34 0.34 -5.78
C SER A 7 7.56 0.47 -6.71
N ASP A 8 8.71 -0.12 -6.36
CA ASP A 8 9.93 -0.17 -7.17
C ASP A 8 9.75 -0.97 -8.47
N LEU A 9 8.77 -1.87 -8.53
CA LEU A 9 8.45 -2.70 -9.70
C LEU A 9 7.44 -2.03 -10.62
N GLY A 10 7.62 -0.74 -10.92
CA GLY A 10 6.67 0.06 -11.71
C GLY A 10 6.33 -0.54 -13.09
N GLU A 11 7.27 -1.22 -13.73
CA GLU A 11 7.04 -1.91 -15.02
C GLU A 11 6.16 -3.17 -14.90
N LEU A 12 6.05 -3.75 -13.71
CA LEU A 12 5.19 -4.90 -13.40
C LEU A 12 3.92 -4.48 -12.66
N ARG A 13 3.54 -3.20 -12.76
CA ARG A 13 2.36 -2.67 -12.08
C ARG A 13 1.09 -3.25 -12.70
N GLU A 14 0.44 -4.12 -11.96
CA GLU A 14 -0.84 -4.72 -12.36
C GLU A 14 -2.05 -3.97 -11.82
N VAL A 15 -1.90 -3.29 -10.68
CA VAL A 15 -2.97 -2.50 -10.08
C VAL A 15 -2.60 -1.01 -10.20
N PRO A 16 -3.49 -0.12 -10.66
CA PRO A 16 -3.31 1.33 -10.60
C PRO A 16 -3.51 1.87 -9.17
N LEU A 17 -2.85 2.98 -8.84
CA LEU A 17 -3.02 3.64 -7.53
C LEU A 17 -4.48 3.96 -7.21
N ALA A 18 -5.25 4.39 -8.22
CA ALA A 18 -6.67 4.72 -8.08
C ALA A 18 -7.53 3.53 -7.63
N GLU A 19 -7.17 2.31 -8.03
CA GLU A 19 -7.90 1.10 -7.60
C GLU A 19 -7.62 0.78 -6.13
N ALA A 20 -6.38 0.92 -5.64
CA ALA A 20 -6.13 0.74 -4.20
C ALA A 20 -6.72 1.87 -3.35
N GLN A 21 -6.81 3.09 -3.89
CA GLN A 21 -7.54 4.16 -3.23
C GLN A 21 -9.03 3.82 -3.12
N SER A 22 -9.63 3.35 -4.21
CA SER A 22 -11.03 2.89 -4.22
C SER A 22 -11.27 1.71 -3.26
N LEU A 23 -10.30 0.79 -3.17
CA LEU A 23 -10.35 -0.33 -2.22
C LEU A 23 -10.26 0.15 -0.78
N ALA A 24 -9.38 1.11 -0.51
CA ALA A 24 -9.25 1.71 0.82
C ALA A 24 -10.56 2.40 1.22
N GLU A 25 -11.16 3.20 0.33
CA GLU A 25 -12.48 3.81 0.55
C GLU A 25 -13.57 2.76 0.79
N HIS A 26 -13.58 1.67 0.01
CA HIS A 26 -14.57 0.60 0.14
C HIS A 26 -14.55 -0.09 1.52
N TYR A 27 -13.36 -0.26 2.10
CA TYR A 27 -13.18 -0.87 3.42
C TYR A 27 -13.12 0.14 4.58
N ASP A 28 -13.49 1.40 4.34
CA ASP A 28 -13.42 2.49 5.34
C ASP A 28 -12.00 2.67 5.93
N ILE A 29 -11.00 2.43 5.08
CA ILE A 29 -9.59 2.61 5.38
C ILE A 29 -9.21 4.05 5.01
N LEU A 30 -8.74 4.80 6.00
CA LEU A 30 -8.42 6.23 5.90
C LEU A 30 -7.59 6.66 4.67
N CYS A 31 -6.67 5.82 4.19
CA CYS A 31 -5.84 6.08 3.01
C CYS A 31 -4.94 4.89 2.64
N ALA A 32 -4.37 4.96 1.43
CA ALA A 32 -3.34 4.05 0.92
C ALA A 32 -1.97 4.77 0.77
N ILE A 33 -0.86 4.09 1.06
CA ILE A 33 0.53 4.57 0.84
C ILE A 33 1.25 3.55 -0.02
N GLU A 34 1.96 4.02 -1.02
CA GLU A 34 2.91 3.21 -1.77
C GLU A 34 4.23 3.19 -1.04
N THR A 35 4.78 2.00 -0.87
CA THR A 35 6.04 1.71 -0.20
C THR A 35 6.85 0.74 -1.05
N SER A 36 8.16 0.75 -0.83
CA SER A 36 9.01 -0.35 -1.27
C SER A 36 9.94 -0.71 -0.13
N ALA A 37 9.75 -1.92 0.40
CA ALA A 37 10.66 -2.47 1.40
C ALA A 37 12.09 -2.67 0.86
N LYS A 38 12.25 -2.76 -0.47
CA LYS A 38 13.55 -3.02 -1.12
C LYS A 38 14.45 -1.79 -1.14
N ASP A 39 13.89 -0.64 -1.48
CA ASP A 39 14.62 0.64 -1.52
C ASP A 39 14.29 1.56 -0.33
N SER A 40 13.47 1.08 0.60
CA SER A 40 13.00 1.79 1.81
C SER A 40 12.12 3.00 1.54
N SER A 41 11.58 3.15 0.32
CA SER A 41 10.67 4.25 -0.02
C SER A 41 9.40 4.20 0.85
N ASN A 42 9.10 5.32 1.50
CA ASN A 42 7.88 5.57 2.29
C ASN A 42 7.60 4.56 3.43
N VAL A 43 8.56 3.69 3.77
CA VAL A 43 8.41 2.69 4.83
C VAL A 43 8.25 3.37 6.18
N GLU A 44 9.12 4.34 6.49
CA GLU A 44 9.03 5.12 7.73
C GLU A 44 7.71 5.91 7.82
N GLU A 45 7.30 6.53 6.72
CA GLU A 45 6.03 7.26 6.68
C GLU A 45 4.81 6.34 6.87
N ALA A 46 4.85 5.11 6.34
CA ALA A 46 3.82 4.11 6.60
C ALA A 46 3.72 3.75 8.08
N PHE A 47 4.86 3.63 8.79
CA PHE A 47 4.88 3.42 10.24
C PHE A 47 4.33 4.62 11.01
N MET A 48 4.73 5.84 10.64
CA MET A 48 4.27 7.07 11.30
C MET A 48 2.77 7.32 11.12
N ARG A 49 2.21 6.95 9.96
CA ARG A 49 0.78 7.03 9.66
C ARG A 49 -0.04 5.89 10.27
N SER A 50 0.62 4.90 10.89
CA SER A 50 0.00 3.78 11.60
C SER A 50 0.38 3.81 13.09
N PRO A 51 -0.03 4.83 13.86
CA PRO A 51 0.39 5.04 15.24
C PRO A 51 0.03 3.89 16.20
N ASP A 52 -1.00 3.10 15.88
CA ASP A 52 -1.46 1.99 16.72
C ASP A 52 -0.85 0.63 16.31
N GLY A 53 -0.02 0.60 15.26
CA GLY A 53 0.52 -0.65 14.69
C GLY A 53 -0.52 -1.54 13.97
N ILE A 54 -1.81 -1.16 13.96
CA ILE A 54 -2.89 -1.84 13.22
C ILE A 54 -2.97 -1.29 11.79
N GLY A 55 -1.87 -1.44 11.04
CA GLY A 55 -1.88 -1.25 9.60
C GLY A 55 -2.33 -2.55 8.92
N GLN A 56 -3.47 -2.54 8.24
CA GLN A 56 -3.82 -3.62 7.30
C GLN A 56 -2.86 -3.50 6.10
N ALA A 57 -1.70 -4.15 6.20
CA ALA A 57 -0.72 -4.21 5.13
C ALA A 57 -1.21 -5.20 4.07
N VAL A 58 -1.95 -4.69 3.08
CA VAL A 58 -2.34 -5.50 1.91
C VAL A 58 -1.21 -5.41 0.88
N VAL A 59 -0.33 -6.42 0.87
CA VAL A 59 0.71 -6.56 -0.15
C VAL A 59 0.05 -6.95 -1.47
N VAL A 60 -0.47 -5.97 -2.21
CA VAL A 60 -0.97 -6.19 -3.58
C VAL A 60 0.21 -6.08 -4.56
N LEU A 61 1.03 -7.14 -4.61
CA LEU A 61 1.57 -7.53 -5.91
C LEU A 61 0.56 -8.52 -6.48
N GLY A 62 -0.10 -8.15 -7.57
CA GLY A 62 -0.59 -9.08 -8.60
C GLY A 62 -0.84 -10.53 -8.15
N LEU A 63 -1.71 -10.72 -7.16
CA LEU A 63 -2.41 -11.98 -7.02
C LEU A 63 -3.85 -11.62 -7.34
N GLY A 64 -4.25 -11.98 -8.55
CA GLY A 64 -5.60 -12.51 -8.70
C GLY A 64 -5.71 -13.67 -7.72
N LEU A 65 -6.26 -13.37 -6.54
CA LEU A 65 -7.06 -14.18 -5.62
C LEU A 65 -7.11 -13.49 -4.25
#